data_AF-A0A931Z354-F1
#
_entry.id   AF-A0A931Z354-F1
#
_cell.length_a   1.000
_cell.length_b   1.000
_cell.length_c   1.000
_cell.angle_alpha   90.00
_cell.angle_beta   90.00
_cell.angle_gamma   90.00
#
_symmetry.space_group_name_H-M   'P 1'
#
loop_
_entity.id
_entity.type
_entity.pdbx_description
1 polymer ?
#
loop_
_entity_poly.entity_id
_entity_poly.type
_entity_poly.pdbx_seq_one_letter_code
_entity_poly.pdbx_strand_id
1 'polypeptide(L)'
;MADDTSRTDPPGFSEELERCLREDACVRADAGQLRLKLEEARAAAGRAREGTALPGRLLAALGRRKGGPSTPEEEAEIFARENVLKRQCQESERLRQHYTAKLDSHLAAYLQTAVPVYLQQSRARLRLGEWERLIDDLRADLRELLKMLGQARNNAVAGYDRSTNRIAPTALKMFDQSSGLIERIDARVRQANDQAAELGGLPHMTIIPLQETINSLTKLEIVTMLREFDRVVRELEMFEQRQLVDLQVPAVAAADAQVAQSQAYLAQYREQLRAYYDQQIKPEDAAAAIPDILDRFRRG
;
A
#
# COMPACT_ATOMS: atom_id res chain seq x y z
N MET A 1 34.88 20.00 -33.38
CA MET A 1 34.77 19.79 -31.92
C MET A 1 33.43 19.11 -31.71
N ALA A 2 33.46 17.82 -31.41
CA ALA A 2 32.26 17.03 -31.18
C ALA A 2 31.90 17.14 -29.70
N ASP A 3 30.71 17.68 -29.43
CA ASP A 3 30.13 17.78 -28.10
C ASP A 3 29.74 16.38 -27.58
N ASP A 4 30.23 16.09 -26.39
CA ASP A 4 30.05 14.83 -25.66
C ASP A 4 28.68 14.83 -24.97
N THR A 5 27.66 14.39 -25.69
CA THR A 5 26.32 14.12 -25.14
C THR A 5 26.21 12.67 -24.63
N SER A 6 27.00 12.27 -23.63
CA SER A 6 26.73 11.00 -22.94
C SER A 6 27.40 10.85 -21.58
N ARG A 7 26.77 11.40 -20.53
CA ARG A 7 26.76 10.83 -19.16
C ARG A 7 25.83 11.64 -18.26
N THR A 8 24.55 11.29 -18.28
CA THR A 8 23.65 11.64 -17.18
C THR A 8 23.72 10.52 -16.16
N ASP A 9 24.70 10.59 -15.26
CA ASP A 9 24.64 9.82 -14.00
C ASP A 9 23.37 10.27 -13.25
N PRO A 10 22.49 9.36 -12.81
CA PRO A 10 21.27 9.74 -12.12
C PRO A 10 21.62 10.51 -10.83
N PRO A 11 21.14 11.75 -10.64
CA PRO A 11 21.62 12.60 -9.56
C PRO A 11 21.13 12.11 -8.18
N GLY A 12 22.05 12.05 -7.21
CA GLY A 12 21.72 12.16 -5.78
C GLY A 12 21.35 10.88 -5.03
N PHE A 13 21.69 9.68 -5.50
CA PHE A 13 21.54 8.48 -4.68
C PHE A 13 22.47 8.52 -3.46
N SER A 14 22.01 7.97 -2.33
CA SER A 14 22.91 7.71 -1.20
C SER A 14 23.91 6.62 -1.59
N GLU A 15 25.11 6.67 -1.02
CA GLU A 15 26.15 5.65 -1.23
C GLU A 15 25.62 4.24 -0.91
N GLU A 16 24.71 4.13 0.06
CA GLU A 16 24.08 2.86 0.43
C GLU A 16 23.15 2.32 -0.65
N LEU A 17 22.33 3.18 -1.28
CA LEU A 17 21.42 2.79 -2.35
C LEU A 17 22.21 2.41 -3.61
N GLU A 18 23.24 3.17 -3.95
CA GLU A 18 24.11 2.86 -5.09
C GLU A 18 24.85 1.53 -4.89
N ARG A 19 25.42 1.30 -3.69
CA ARG A 19 26.01 0.00 -3.34
C ARG A 19 25.00 -1.13 -3.45
N CYS A 20 23.78 -0.93 -2.94
CA CYS A 20 22.72 -1.94 -3.00
C CYS A 20 22.30 -2.26 -4.44
N LEU A 21 22.23 -1.26 -5.33
CA LEU A 21 21.93 -1.42 -6.76
C LEU A 21 23.00 -2.24 -7.49
N ARG A 22 24.28 -1.94 -7.21
CA ARG A 22 25.42 -2.68 -7.78
C ARG A 22 25.44 -4.13 -7.29
N GLU A 23 25.24 -4.35 -5.99
CA GLU A 23 25.18 -5.69 -5.41
C GLU A 23 23.98 -6.50 -5.96
N ASP A 24 22.79 -5.91 -6.08
CA ASP A 24 21.62 -6.56 -6.70
C ASP A 24 21.90 -6.97 -8.15
N ALA A 25 22.59 -6.12 -8.93
CA ALA A 25 22.96 -6.45 -10.31
C ALA A 25 24.03 -7.56 -10.38
N CYS A 26 25.05 -7.58 -9.49
CA CYS A 26 25.99 -8.71 -9.40
C CYS A 26 25.27 -10.03 -9.09
N VAL A 27 24.34 -10.01 -8.13
CA VAL A 27 23.55 -11.19 -7.74
C VAL A 27 22.68 -11.67 -8.90
N ARG A 28 22.05 -10.77 -9.66
CA ARG A 28 21.23 -11.13 -10.81
C ARG A 28 22.07 -11.69 -11.97
N ALA A 29 23.26 -11.14 -12.21
CA ALA A 29 24.20 -11.68 -13.20
C ALA A 29 24.67 -13.10 -12.83
N ASP A 30 25.07 -13.32 -11.58
CA ASP A 30 25.47 -14.65 -11.07
C ASP A 30 24.32 -15.66 -11.13
N ALA A 31 23.12 -15.26 -10.69
CA ALA A 31 21.92 -16.09 -10.79
C ALA A 31 21.63 -16.52 -12.24
N GLY A 32 21.82 -15.61 -13.21
CA GLY A 32 21.70 -15.90 -14.64
C GLY A 32 22.68 -16.98 -15.10
N GLN A 33 23.95 -16.87 -14.70
CA GLN A 33 24.97 -17.86 -15.03
C GLN A 33 24.72 -19.22 -14.36
N LEU A 34 24.33 -19.23 -13.09
CA LEU A 34 24.02 -20.46 -12.36
C LEU A 34 22.83 -21.19 -12.98
N ARG A 35 21.81 -20.46 -13.45
CA ARG A 35 20.67 -21.05 -14.18
C ARG A 35 21.11 -21.72 -15.48
N LEU A 36 21.93 -21.05 -16.29
CA LEU A 36 22.48 -21.65 -17.53
C LEU A 36 23.29 -22.92 -17.23
N LYS A 37 24.19 -22.87 -16.24
CA LYS A 37 24.98 -24.04 -15.81
C LYS A 37 24.10 -25.19 -15.30
N LEU A 38 23.02 -24.86 -14.58
CA LEU A 38 22.06 -25.85 -14.10
C LEU A 38 21.27 -26.49 -15.25
N GLU A 39 20.87 -25.72 -16.27
CA GLU A 39 20.20 -26.25 -17.46
C GLU A 39 21.13 -27.19 -18.24
N GLU A 40 22.40 -26.82 -18.42
CA GLU A 40 23.41 -27.69 -19.02
C GLU A 40 23.62 -28.98 -18.21
N ALA A 41 23.71 -28.88 -16.89
CA ALA A 41 23.85 -30.03 -16.00
C ALA A 41 22.61 -30.93 -16.02
N ARG A 42 21.41 -30.36 -16.08
CA ARG A 42 20.15 -31.11 -16.23
C ARG A 42 20.08 -31.82 -17.58
N ALA A 43 20.52 -31.19 -18.66
CA ALA A 43 20.59 -31.82 -19.98
C ALA A 43 21.61 -32.97 -20.01
N ALA A 44 22.76 -32.82 -19.34
CA ALA A 44 23.72 -33.90 -19.16
C ALA A 44 23.15 -35.05 -18.32
N ALA A 45 22.52 -34.75 -17.18
CA ALA A 45 21.87 -35.73 -16.31
C ALA A 45 20.69 -36.44 -17.00
N GLY A 46 19.92 -35.74 -17.84
CA GLY A 46 18.85 -36.32 -18.65
C GLY A 46 19.37 -37.33 -19.66
N ARG A 47 20.44 -37.00 -20.39
CA ARG A 47 21.12 -37.93 -21.32
C ARG A 47 21.69 -39.16 -20.60
N ALA A 48 22.22 -38.99 -19.38
CA ALA A 48 22.66 -40.11 -18.55
C ALA A 48 21.50 -41.02 -18.12
N ARG A 49 20.35 -40.45 -17.72
CA ARG A 49 19.13 -41.22 -17.38
C ARG A 49 18.54 -41.97 -18.58
N GLU A 50 18.59 -41.38 -19.77
CA GLU A 50 18.13 -42.03 -21.01
C GLU A 50 19.10 -43.14 -21.47
N GLY A 51 20.40 -42.95 -21.28
CA GLY A 51 21.44 -43.95 -21.57
C GLY A 51 21.37 -45.18 -20.66
N THR A 52 20.95 -45.02 -19.41
CA THR A 52 20.77 -46.12 -18.43
C THR A 52 19.45 -46.88 -18.56
N ALA A 53 18.43 -46.27 -19.20
CA ALA A 53 17.11 -46.89 -19.37
C ALA A 53 17.03 -47.91 -20.53
N LEU A 54 18.00 -47.92 -21.46
CA LEU A 54 18.03 -48.84 -22.60
C LEU A 54 18.97 -50.03 -22.32
N PRO A 55 18.52 -51.29 -22.47
CA PRO A 55 19.39 -52.46 -22.30
C PRO A 55 20.59 -52.35 -23.25
N GLY A 56 21.81 -52.42 -22.72
CA GLY A 56 23.05 -52.22 -23.48
C GLY A 56 23.21 -53.09 -24.74
N ARG A 57 22.45 -54.19 -24.85
CA ARG A 57 22.36 -55.02 -26.06
C ARG A 57 21.67 -54.35 -27.25
N LEU A 58 20.69 -53.46 -27.05
CA LEU A 58 19.98 -52.77 -28.15
C LEU A 58 20.78 -51.56 -28.69
N LEU A 59 21.54 -50.88 -27.83
CA LEU A 59 22.41 -49.76 -28.22
C LEU A 59 23.63 -50.21 -29.03
N ALA A 60 24.22 -51.36 -28.69
CA ALA A 60 25.31 -51.96 -29.46
C ALA A 60 24.86 -52.43 -30.85
N ALA A 61 23.63 -52.90 -31.00
CA ALA A 61 23.06 -53.36 -32.28
C ALA A 61 22.72 -52.22 -33.25
N LEU A 62 22.52 -50.99 -32.77
CA LEU A 62 22.11 -49.83 -33.57
C LEU A 62 23.25 -48.91 -34.01
N GLY A 63 24.51 -49.24 -33.69
CA GLY A 63 25.69 -48.44 -34.08
C GLY A 63 25.70 -47.00 -33.53
N ARG A 64 24.78 -46.65 -32.63
CA ARG A 64 24.65 -45.31 -32.04
C ARG A 64 25.20 -45.29 -30.62
N ARG A 65 26.52 -45.27 -30.48
CA ARG A 65 27.14 -44.62 -29.31
C ARG A 65 26.98 -43.11 -29.49
N LYS A 66 25.85 -42.53 -29.09
CA LYS A 66 25.71 -41.07 -28.97
C LYS A 66 25.77 -40.67 -27.49
N GLY A 67 27.00 -40.52 -26.99
CA GLY A 67 27.37 -39.55 -25.96
C GLY A 67 26.72 -39.65 -24.57
N GLY A 68 26.51 -40.86 -24.05
CA GLY A 68 26.23 -41.06 -22.62
C GLY A 68 27.52 -41.30 -21.81
N PRO A 69 27.52 -41.04 -20.49
CA PRO A 69 28.65 -41.38 -19.61
C PRO A 69 28.99 -42.87 -19.72
N SER A 70 30.29 -43.18 -19.66
CA SER A 70 30.82 -44.51 -19.94
C SER A 70 30.93 -45.39 -18.68
N THR A 71 30.84 -44.78 -17.49
CA THR A 71 30.96 -45.46 -16.20
C THR A 71 29.92 -44.99 -15.17
N PRO A 72 29.54 -45.84 -14.19
CA PRO A 72 28.65 -45.45 -13.10
C PRO A 72 29.25 -44.35 -12.19
N GLU A 73 30.58 -44.22 -12.16
CA GLU A 73 31.28 -43.13 -11.47
C GLU A 73 31.05 -41.78 -12.17
N GLU A 74 31.13 -41.73 -13.50
CA GLU A 74 30.83 -40.53 -14.29
C GLU A 74 29.35 -40.11 -14.17
N GLU A 75 28.43 -41.07 -14.06
CA GLU A 75 27.01 -40.78 -13.78
C GLU A 75 26.82 -40.15 -12.40
N ALA A 76 27.46 -40.71 -11.36
CA ALA A 76 27.40 -40.17 -10.01
C ALA A 76 27.97 -38.73 -9.94
N GLU A 77 29.04 -38.44 -10.67
CA GLU A 77 29.62 -37.10 -10.79
C GLU A 77 28.67 -36.10 -11.47
N ILE A 78 27.99 -36.51 -12.54
CA ILE A 78 27.00 -35.67 -13.24
C ILE A 78 25.82 -35.34 -12.31
N PHE A 79 25.30 -36.32 -11.57
CA PHE A 79 24.21 -36.10 -10.61
C PHE A 79 24.67 -35.29 -9.38
N ALA A 80 25.90 -35.49 -8.91
CA ALA A 80 26.47 -34.68 -7.83
C ALA A 80 26.59 -33.20 -8.27
N ARG A 81 27.06 -32.95 -9.49
CA ARG A 81 27.16 -31.61 -10.08
C ARG A 81 25.78 -30.96 -10.24
N GLU A 82 24.77 -31.69 -10.72
CA GLU A 82 23.39 -31.19 -10.79
C GLU A 82 22.88 -30.77 -9.40
N ASN A 83 23.11 -31.59 -8.37
CA ASN A 83 22.66 -31.32 -7.01
C ASN A 83 23.36 -30.11 -6.38
N VAL A 84 24.67 -29.94 -6.61
CA VAL A 84 25.43 -28.77 -6.15
C VAL A 84 24.91 -27.49 -6.80
N LEU A 85 24.74 -27.48 -8.12
CA LEU A 85 24.22 -26.33 -8.86
C LEU A 85 22.78 -25.99 -8.44
N LYS A 86 21.96 -27.00 -8.14
CA LYS A 86 20.60 -26.79 -7.62
C LYS A 86 20.62 -26.07 -6.27
N ARG A 87 21.53 -26.43 -5.36
CA ARG A 87 21.69 -25.74 -4.06
C ARG A 87 22.19 -24.31 -4.24
N GLN A 88 23.16 -24.09 -5.13
CA GLN A 88 23.67 -22.75 -5.45
C GLN A 88 22.59 -21.84 -6.05
N CYS A 89 21.77 -22.35 -6.97
CA CYS A 89 20.61 -21.62 -7.49
C CYS A 89 19.59 -21.26 -6.39
N GLN A 90 19.36 -22.14 -5.42
CA GLN A 90 18.46 -21.85 -4.30
C GLN A 90 19.02 -20.76 -3.38
N GLU A 91 20.32 -20.79 -3.09
CA GLU A 91 20.98 -19.76 -2.27
C GLU A 91 20.99 -18.40 -2.98
N SER A 92 21.30 -18.39 -4.29
CA SER A 92 21.24 -17.19 -5.13
C SER A 92 19.83 -16.59 -5.21
N GLU A 93 18.78 -17.41 -5.26
CA GLU A 93 17.40 -16.92 -5.24
C GLU A 93 17.02 -16.28 -3.89
N ARG A 94 17.48 -16.86 -2.76
CA ARG A 94 17.29 -16.23 -1.43
C ARG A 94 18.01 -14.89 -1.34
N LEU A 95 19.23 -14.83 -1.84
CA LEU A 95 20.03 -13.61 -1.91
C LEU A 95 19.32 -12.54 -2.75
N ARG A 96 18.79 -12.92 -3.91
CA ARG A 96 18.02 -12.03 -4.78
C ARG A 96 16.76 -11.48 -4.09
N GLN A 97 16.04 -12.30 -3.34
CA GLN A 97 14.87 -11.86 -2.57
C GLN A 97 15.27 -10.87 -1.48
N HIS A 98 16.36 -11.14 -0.75
CA HIS A 98 16.90 -10.23 0.26
C HIS A 98 17.26 -8.87 -0.33
N TYR A 99 18.02 -8.85 -1.43
CA TYR A 99 18.42 -7.61 -2.09
C TYR A 99 17.25 -6.86 -2.70
N THR A 100 16.24 -7.57 -3.23
CA THR A 100 15.00 -6.93 -3.72
C THR A 100 14.29 -6.18 -2.58
N ALA A 101 14.11 -6.83 -1.42
CA ALA A 101 13.46 -6.20 -0.28
C ALA A 101 14.25 -5.00 0.26
N LYS A 102 15.58 -5.13 0.35
CA LYS A 102 16.47 -4.06 0.80
C LYS A 102 16.42 -2.86 -0.15
N LEU A 103 16.44 -3.13 -1.45
CA LEU A 103 16.38 -2.13 -2.50
C LEU A 103 15.03 -1.42 -2.54
N ASP A 104 13.92 -2.12 -2.33
CA ASP A 104 12.59 -1.51 -2.21
C ASP A 104 12.53 -0.52 -1.03
N SER A 105 13.13 -0.87 0.10
CA SER A 105 13.21 0.01 1.27
C SER A 105 14.02 1.28 0.98
N HIS A 106 15.24 1.13 0.44
CA HIS A 106 16.08 2.29 0.11
C HIS A 106 15.50 3.16 -1.00
N LEU A 107 14.89 2.56 -2.03
CA LEU A 107 14.21 3.30 -3.08
C LEU A 107 12.98 4.03 -2.57
N ALA A 108 12.17 3.41 -1.70
CA ALA A 108 11.04 4.11 -1.09
C ALA A 108 11.51 5.36 -0.33
N ALA A 109 12.58 5.25 0.46
CA ALA A 109 13.14 6.38 1.19
C ALA A 109 13.67 7.49 0.26
N TYR A 110 14.35 7.12 -0.83
CA TYR A 110 14.81 8.08 -1.84
C TYR A 110 13.64 8.74 -2.56
N LEU A 111 12.67 7.98 -3.04
CA LEU A 111 11.52 8.50 -3.78
C LEU A 111 10.69 9.46 -2.92
N GLN A 112 10.60 9.22 -1.61
CA GLN A 112 9.96 10.15 -0.67
C GLN A 112 10.64 11.51 -0.54
N THR A 113 11.90 11.67 -0.97
CA THR A 113 12.63 12.94 -0.84
C THR A 113 12.92 13.58 -2.19
N ALA A 114 13.21 12.77 -3.21
CA ALA A 114 13.69 13.23 -4.50
C ALA A 114 12.61 13.31 -5.59
N VAL A 115 11.50 12.58 -5.47
CA VAL A 115 10.52 12.45 -6.56
C VAL A 115 9.19 13.10 -6.20
N PRO A 116 8.82 14.25 -6.83
CA PRO A 116 7.59 14.99 -6.55
C PRO A 116 6.31 14.15 -6.69
N VAL A 117 6.26 13.23 -7.66
CA VAL A 117 5.10 12.36 -7.90
C VAL A 117 4.88 11.39 -6.72
N TYR A 118 5.95 10.78 -6.22
CA TYR A 118 5.89 9.88 -5.08
C TYR A 118 5.60 10.64 -3.77
N LEU A 119 6.13 11.86 -3.64
CA LEU A 119 5.79 12.81 -2.58
C LEU A 119 4.32 13.23 -2.59
N GLN A 120 3.74 13.45 -3.77
CA GLN A 120 2.31 13.75 -3.91
C GLN A 120 1.47 12.57 -3.44
N GLN A 121 1.83 11.34 -3.83
CA GLN A 121 1.16 10.12 -3.41
C GLN A 121 1.30 9.85 -1.89
N SER A 122 2.47 10.09 -1.32
CA SER A 122 2.69 9.95 0.13
C SER A 122 1.92 11.00 0.94
N ARG A 123 1.86 12.24 0.44
CA ARG A 123 1.02 13.31 1.02
C ARG A 123 -0.47 12.99 0.90
N ALA A 124 -0.92 12.42 -0.23
CA ALA A 124 -2.30 11.99 -0.40
C ALA A 124 -2.71 10.95 0.66
N ARG A 125 -1.82 10.01 1.01
CA ARG A 125 -2.04 9.05 2.11
C ARG A 125 -2.16 9.72 3.48
N LEU A 126 -1.28 10.67 3.80
CA LEU A 126 -1.36 11.39 5.09
C LEU A 126 -2.68 12.16 5.20
N ARG A 127 -3.08 12.83 4.11
CA ARG A 127 -4.34 13.55 4.01
C ARG A 127 -5.57 12.64 4.10
N LEU A 128 -5.50 11.40 3.59
CA LEU A 128 -6.56 10.40 3.80
C LEU A 128 -6.72 10.06 5.29
N GLY A 129 -5.61 9.86 6.02
CA GLY A 129 -5.66 9.63 7.47
C GLY A 129 -6.20 10.82 8.27
N GLU A 130 -5.94 12.05 7.81
CA GLU A 130 -6.56 13.26 8.38
C GLU A 130 -8.07 13.31 8.10
N TRP A 131 -8.48 12.95 6.88
CA TRP A 131 -9.89 12.88 6.51
C TRP A 131 -10.65 11.83 7.36
N GLU A 132 -10.06 10.65 7.58
CA GLU A 132 -10.65 9.63 8.45
C GLU A 132 -10.85 10.13 9.89
N ARG A 133 -9.85 10.83 10.44
CA ARG A 133 -9.97 11.45 11.78
C ARG A 133 -11.08 12.49 11.83
N LEU A 134 -11.24 13.31 10.79
CA LEU A 134 -12.33 14.29 10.71
C LEU A 134 -13.70 13.60 10.71
N ILE A 135 -13.84 12.46 10.03
CA ILE A 135 -15.08 11.68 10.01
C ILE A 135 -15.38 11.10 11.39
N ASP A 136 -14.38 10.57 12.10
CA ASP A 136 -14.54 10.06 13.47
C ASP A 136 -14.90 11.17 14.46
N ASP A 137 -14.22 12.32 14.38
CA ASP A 137 -14.53 13.50 15.18
C ASP A 137 -15.95 14.01 14.89
N LEU A 138 -16.37 14.03 13.62
CA LEU A 138 -17.72 14.40 13.21
C LEU A 138 -18.77 13.45 13.79
N ARG A 139 -18.50 12.13 13.82
CA ARG A 139 -19.38 11.15 14.48
C ARG A 139 -19.49 11.41 15.98
N ALA A 140 -18.39 11.77 16.63
CA ALA A 140 -18.38 12.07 18.06
C ALA A 140 -19.25 13.30 18.38
N ASP A 141 -19.06 14.40 17.63
CA ASP A 141 -19.85 15.62 17.81
C ASP A 141 -21.34 15.39 17.52
N LEU A 142 -21.67 14.60 16.49
CA LEU A 142 -23.07 14.31 16.12
C LEU A 142 -23.78 13.50 17.20
N ARG A 143 -23.10 12.52 17.81
CA ARG A 143 -23.65 11.77 18.97
C ARG A 143 -23.83 12.66 20.19
N GLU A 144 -22.89 13.57 20.43
CA GLU A 144 -23.00 14.55 21.50
C GLU A 144 -24.20 15.49 21.29
N LEU A 145 -24.40 15.95 20.04
CA LEU A 145 -25.53 16.78 19.64
C LEU A 145 -26.85 16.05 19.87
N LEU A 146 -26.98 14.81 19.39
CA LEU A 146 -28.20 14.00 19.58
C LEU A 146 -28.52 13.82 21.07
N LYS A 147 -27.50 13.58 21.90
CA LYS A 147 -27.66 13.45 23.35
C LYS A 147 -28.15 14.77 23.99
N MET A 148 -27.54 15.90 23.63
CA MET A 148 -27.95 17.21 24.14
C MET A 148 -29.37 17.57 23.70
N LEU A 149 -29.69 17.36 22.43
CA LEU A 149 -31.02 17.58 21.89
C LEU A 149 -32.07 16.72 22.62
N GLY A 150 -31.77 15.44 22.87
CA GLY A 150 -32.65 14.56 23.64
C GLY A 150 -32.88 15.04 25.08
N GLN A 151 -31.84 15.55 25.74
CA GLN A 151 -31.95 16.15 27.07
C GLN A 151 -32.76 17.45 27.05
N ALA A 152 -32.53 18.32 26.06
CA ALA A 152 -33.27 19.56 25.87
C ALA A 152 -34.77 19.28 25.67
N ARG A 153 -35.11 18.29 24.83
CA ARG A 153 -36.49 17.82 24.64
C ARG A 153 -37.12 17.34 25.94
N ASN A 154 -36.44 16.46 26.68
CA ASN A 154 -36.99 15.90 27.92
C ASN A 154 -37.25 17.00 28.96
N ASN A 155 -36.35 17.98 29.08
CA ASN A 155 -36.53 19.13 29.95
C ASN A 155 -37.64 20.06 29.45
N ALA A 156 -37.79 20.22 28.14
CA ALA A 156 -38.86 21.01 27.55
C ALA A 156 -40.23 20.42 27.89
N VAL A 157 -40.37 19.09 27.81
CA VAL A 157 -41.62 18.38 28.17
C VAL A 157 -41.88 18.43 29.67
N ALA A 158 -40.86 18.17 30.50
CA ALA A 158 -41.01 18.10 31.95
C ALA A 158 -41.35 19.45 32.60
N GLY A 159 -40.79 20.54 32.07
CA GLY A 159 -41.00 21.89 32.59
C GLY A 159 -41.94 22.74 31.75
N TYR A 160 -42.77 22.13 30.90
CA TYR A 160 -43.75 22.85 30.09
C TYR A 160 -44.92 23.36 30.92
N ASP A 161 -45.17 24.66 30.85
CA ASP A 161 -46.33 25.29 31.48
C ASP A 161 -47.47 25.42 30.46
N ARG A 162 -48.53 24.64 30.67
CA ARG A 162 -49.75 24.65 29.84
C ARG A 162 -50.52 25.97 29.92
N SER A 163 -50.40 26.71 31.03
CA SER A 163 -51.14 27.95 31.22
C SER A 163 -50.54 29.13 30.45
N THR A 164 -49.22 29.12 30.28
CA THR A 164 -48.48 30.17 29.56
C THR A 164 -47.98 29.72 28.18
N ASN A 165 -48.15 28.44 27.82
CA ASN A 165 -47.66 27.82 26.58
C ASN A 165 -46.14 28.05 26.40
N ARG A 166 -45.37 27.97 27.50
CA ARG A 166 -43.93 28.25 27.51
C ARG A 166 -43.11 27.04 27.91
N ILE A 167 -41.97 26.93 27.23
CA ILE A 167 -40.93 25.93 27.49
C ILE A 167 -40.10 26.40 28.70
N ALA A 168 -39.60 25.45 29.49
CA ALA A 168 -38.72 25.73 30.61
C ALA A 168 -37.44 26.49 30.16
N PRO A 169 -36.97 27.50 30.93
CA PRO A 169 -35.73 28.22 30.65
C PRO A 169 -34.49 27.32 30.59
N THR A 170 -34.50 26.20 31.32
CA THR A 170 -33.44 25.20 31.30
C THR A 170 -33.32 24.49 29.96
N ALA A 171 -34.44 24.18 29.31
CA ALA A 171 -34.44 23.58 27.97
C ALA A 171 -33.97 24.57 26.90
N LEU A 172 -34.36 25.85 27.00
CA LEU A 172 -33.86 26.91 26.12
C LEU A 172 -32.34 27.06 26.21
N LYS A 173 -31.78 27.06 27.43
CA LYS A 173 -30.32 27.07 27.62
C LYS A 173 -29.63 25.86 26.99
N MET A 174 -30.25 24.69 26.99
CA MET A 174 -29.68 23.50 26.36
C MET A 174 -29.73 23.58 24.83
N PHE A 175 -30.79 24.15 24.25
CA PHE A 175 -30.83 24.45 22.81
C PHE A 175 -29.75 25.48 22.44
N ASP A 176 -29.54 26.52 23.26
CA ASP A 176 -28.46 27.48 23.03
C ASP A 176 -27.08 26.80 23.10
N GLN A 177 -26.85 25.92 24.08
CA GLN A 177 -25.61 25.15 24.21
C GLN A 177 -25.37 24.22 23.00
N SER A 178 -26.42 23.68 22.39
CA SER A 178 -26.30 22.88 21.16
C SER A 178 -25.82 23.69 19.95
N SER A 179 -25.98 25.02 19.94
CA SER A 179 -25.51 25.88 18.83
C SER A 179 -24.00 25.79 18.62
N GLY A 180 -23.21 25.74 19.69
CA GLY A 180 -21.75 25.58 19.59
C GLY A 180 -21.32 24.20 19.09
N LEU A 181 -22.16 23.18 19.20
CA LEU A 181 -21.92 21.88 18.55
C LEU A 181 -22.31 21.90 17.08
N ILE A 182 -23.42 22.54 16.75
CA ILE A 182 -23.88 22.68 15.36
C ILE A 182 -22.83 23.39 14.52
N GLU A 183 -22.28 24.51 15.00
CA GLU A 183 -21.22 25.24 14.29
C GLU A 183 -19.97 24.38 14.06
N ARG A 184 -19.59 23.53 15.03
CA ARG A 184 -18.47 22.60 14.90
C ARG A 184 -18.75 21.51 13.87
N ILE A 185 -19.96 20.94 13.88
CA ILE A 185 -20.40 19.93 12.91
C ILE A 185 -20.39 20.53 11.49
N ASP A 186 -20.98 21.72 11.30
CA ASP A 186 -21.00 22.40 10.00
C ASP A 186 -19.60 22.71 9.47
N ALA A 187 -18.71 23.19 10.35
CA ALA A 187 -17.32 23.46 9.99
C ALA A 187 -16.58 22.17 9.56
N ARG A 188 -16.77 21.06 10.28
CA ARG A 188 -16.14 19.77 9.95
C ARG A 188 -16.68 19.14 8.68
N VAL A 189 -17.99 19.24 8.42
CA VAL A 189 -18.59 18.78 7.15
C VAL A 189 -17.97 19.53 5.97
N ARG A 190 -17.80 20.86 6.09
CA ARG A 190 -17.14 21.67 5.05
C ARG A 190 -15.68 21.26 4.87
N GLN A 191 -14.93 21.12 5.97
CA GLN A 191 -13.53 20.70 5.92
C GLN A 191 -13.35 19.32 5.29
N ALA A 192 -14.22 18.36 5.61
CA ALA A 192 -14.21 17.02 5.03
C ALA A 192 -14.50 17.06 3.52
N ASN A 193 -15.42 17.93 3.08
CA ASN A 193 -15.73 18.12 1.66
C ASN A 193 -14.57 18.79 0.89
N ASP A 194 -13.93 19.79 1.47
CA ASP A 194 -12.77 20.46 0.87
C ASP A 194 -11.61 19.45 0.68
N GLN A 195 -11.35 18.61 1.69
CA GLN A 195 -10.36 17.54 1.56
C GLN A 195 -10.77 16.46 0.55
N ALA A 196 -12.05 16.13 0.46
CA ALA A 196 -12.56 15.18 -0.53
C ALA A 196 -12.35 15.68 -1.97
N ALA A 197 -12.57 16.98 -2.20
CA ALA A 197 -12.30 17.64 -3.49
C ALA A 197 -10.81 17.66 -3.84
N GLU A 198 -9.93 17.92 -2.86
CA GLU A 198 -8.48 17.90 -3.07
C GLU A 198 -7.92 16.50 -3.39
N LEU A 199 -8.43 15.46 -2.72
CA LEU A 199 -7.92 14.09 -2.88
C LEU A 199 -8.47 13.38 -4.12
N GLY A 200 -9.65 13.77 -4.58
CA GLY A 200 -10.31 13.17 -5.74
C GLY A 200 -10.83 11.75 -5.45
N GLY A 201 -12.08 11.49 -5.79
CA GLY A 201 -12.69 10.17 -5.61
C GLY A 201 -13.22 9.88 -4.21
N LEU A 202 -13.08 10.80 -3.25
CA LEU A 202 -13.78 10.74 -1.98
C LEU A 202 -15.21 11.29 -2.09
N PRO A 203 -16.18 10.67 -1.40
CA PRO A 203 -17.57 11.07 -1.48
C PRO A 203 -17.83 12.37 -0.70
N HIS A 204 -18.67 13.24 -1.27
CA HIS A 204 -19.07 14.48 -0.62
C HIS A 204 -20.21 14.25 0.37
N MET A 205 -20.11 14.90 1.53
CA MET A 205 -21.12 14.93 2.56
C MET A 205 -22.14 16.03 2.29
N THR A 206 -23.40 15.75 2.58
CA THR A 206 -24.50 16.72 2.51
C THR A 206 -24.42 17.69 3.68
N ILE A 207 -24.46 18.99 3.41
CA ILE A 207 -24.54 20.02 4.44
C ILE A 207 -26.00 20.13 4.88
N ILE A 208 -26.28 19.86 6.16
CA ILE A 208 -27.61 20.01 6.75
C ILE A 208 -27.65 21.36 7.47
N PRO A 209 -28.63 22.25 7.22
CA PRO A 209 -28.73 23.55 7.88
C PRO A 209 -29.27 23.41 9.31
N LEU A 210 -28.48 22.76 10.19
CA LEU A 210 -28.89 22.39 11.54
C LEU A 210 -29.21 23.61 12.41
N GLN A 211 -28.50 24.72 12.21
CA GLN A 211 -28.67 25.94 13.01
C GLN A 211 -30.05 26.58 12.80
N GLU A 212 -30.46 26.76 11.55
CA GLU A 212 -31.79 27.28 11.22
C GLU A 212 -32.89 26.35 11.71
N THR A 213 -32.66 25.05 11.54
CA THR A 213 -33.60 24.01 11.93
C THR A 213 -33.83 24.02 13.44
N ILE A 214 -32.77 24.08 14.26
CA ILE A 214 -32.88 24.08 15.73
C ILE A 214 -33.41 25.41 16.26
N ASN A 215 -33.04 26.54 15.64
CA ASN A 215 -33.62 27.84 15.95
C ASN A 215 -35.11 27.94 15.60
N SER A 216 -35.60 27.14 14.65
CA SER A 216 -37.02 27.06 14.35
C SER A 216 -37.78 26.29 15.42
N LEU A 217 -37.19 25.21 15.98
CA LEU A 217 -37.81 24.37 17.00
C LEU A 217 -38.23 25.15 18.25
N THR A 218 -37.38 26.08 18.72
CA THR A 218 -37.64 26.87 19.94
C THR A 218 -38.79 27.87 19.79
N LYS A 219 -39.24 28.14 18.55
CA LYS A 219 -40.33 29.07 18.23
C LYS A 219 -41.67 28.37 18.01
N LEU A 220 -41.68 27.04 17.98
CA LEU A 220 -42.88 26.24 17.72
C LEU A 220 -43.63 25.91 19.02
N GLU A 221 -44.94 25.71 18.89
CA GLU A 221 -45.75 25.12 19.97
C GLU A 221 -45.26 23.70 20.30
N ILE A 222 -45.41 23.28 21.57
CA ILE A 222 -44.73 22.08 22.06
C ILE A 222 -45.06 20.80 21.28
N VAL A 223 -46.29 20.63 20.81
CA VAL A 223 -46.68 19.44 20.02
C VAL A 223 -46.00 19.45 18.65
N THR A 224 -45.95 20.60 17.99
CA THR A 224 -45.29 20.79 16.69
C THR A 224 -43.77 20.68 16.83
N MET A 225 -43.21 21.28 17.88
CA MET A 225 -41.80 21.17 18.23
C MET A 225 -41.38 19.71 18.43
N LEU A 226 -42.17 18.90 19.14
CA LEU A 226 -41.85 17.48 19.36
C LEU A 226 -41.85 16.66 18.06
N ARG A 227 -42.77 16.95 17.13
CA ARG A 227 -42.81 16.28 15.82
C ARG A 227 -41.64 16.67 14.93
N GLU A 228 -41.34 17.97 14.85
CA GLU A 228 -40.18 18.45 14.10
C GLU A 228 -38.87 17.96 14.73
N PHE A 229 -38.79 17.88 16.06
CA PHE A 229 -37.65 17.28 16.75
C PHE A 229 -37.44 15.82 16.35
N ASP A 230 -38.50 14.99 16.38
CA ASP A 230 -38.42 13.57 15.99
C ASP A 230 -38.07 13.41 14.49
N ARG A 231 -38.35 14.42 13.65
CA ARG A 231 -37.91 14.47 12.26
C ARG A 231 -36.41 14.79 12.16
N VAL A 232 -35.95 15.83 12.87
CA VAL A 232 -34.54 16.27 12.87
C VAL A 232 -33.62 15.17 13.39
N VAL A 233 -34.01 14.50 14.47
CA VAL A 233 -33.25 13.35 15.00
C VAL A 233 -33.15 12.25 13.95
N ARG A 234 -34.25 11.91 13.27
CA ARG A 234 -34.22 10.91 12.20
C ARG A 234 -33.34 11.32 11.03
N GLU A 235 -33.36 12.59 10.62
CA GLU A 235 -32.49 13.09 9.55
C GLU A 235 -31.01 13.00 9.95
N LEU A 236 -30.67 13.32 11.20
CA LEU A 236 -29.31 13.19 11.76
C LEU A 236 -28.85 11.72 11.88
N GLU A 237 -29.72 10.82 12.34
CA GLU A 237 -29.43 9.38 12.42
C GLU A 237 -29.23 8.77 11.02
N MET A 238 -30.06 9.18 10.05
CA MET A 238 -29.93 8.77 8.65
C MET A 238 -28.64 9.31 8.02
N PHE A 239 -28.21 10.51 8.39
CA PHE A 239 -26.92 11.07 8.00
C PHE A 239 -25.76 10.26 8.60
N GLU A 240 -25.81 9.88 9.89
CA GLU A 240 -24.79 9.01 10.50
C GLU A 240 -24.71 7.66 9.77
N GLN A 241 -25.84 7.02 9.51
CA GLN A 241 -25.86 5.71 8.86
C GLN A 241 -25.40 5.78 7.40
N ARG A 242 -25.97 6.69 6.60
CA ARG A 242 -25.74 6.70 5.14
C ARG A 242 -24.51 7.47 4.70
N GLN A 243 -24.06 8.44 5.49
CA GLN A 243 -22.97 9.34 5.10
C GLN A 243 -21.80 9.32 6.05
N LEU A 244 -21.82 8.55 7.14
CA LEU A 244 -20.63 8.37 7.96
C LEU A 244 -20.18 6.91 8.00
N VAL A 245 -21.12 5.95 7.96
CA VAL A 245 -20.78 4.52 7.87
C VAL A 245 -20.48 4.09 6.43
N ASP A 246 -21.35 4.44 5.48
CA ASP A 246 -21.19 3.98 4.09
C ASP A 246 -20.00 4.64 3.35
N LEU A 247 -19.46 5.77 3.85
CA LEU A 247 -18.28 6.42 3.25
C LEU A 247 -16.95 5.72 3.58
N GLN A 248 -16.93 4.82 4.57
CA GLN A 248 -15.71 4.10 4.93
C GLN A 248 -15.25 3.16 3.79
N VAL A 249 -16.19 2.54 3.07
CA VAL A 249 -15.86 1.62 1.98
C VAL A 249 -15.19 2.34 0.79
N PRO A 250 -15.75 3.45 0.25
CA PRO A 250 -15.06 4.26 -0.75
C PRO A 250 -13.71 4.82 -0.29
N ALA A 251 -13.58 5.20 0.99
CA ALA A 251 -12.34 5.73 1.53
C ALA A 251 -11.22 4.68 1.57
N VAL A 252 -11.52 3.46 2.04
CA VAL A 252 -10.59 2.33 2.00
C VAL A 252 -10.20 2.00 0.56
N ALA A 253 -11.17 1.97 -0.36
CA ALA A 253 -10.88 1.73 -1.78
C ALA A 253 -9.98 2.81 -2.40
N ALA A 254 -10.18 4.08 -2.05
CA ALA A 254 -9.32 5.18 -2.49
C ALA A 254 -7.90 5.06 -1.89
N ALA A 255 -7.78 4.71 -0.62
CA ALA A 255 -6.50 4.47 0.04
C ALA A 255 -5.74 3.31 -0.61
N ASP A 256 -6.41 2.18 -0.85
CA ASP A 256 -5.83 1.01 -1.52
C ASP A 256 -5.38 1.34 -2.94
N ALA A 257 -6.17 2.12 -3.68
CA ALA A 257 -5.81 2.57 -5.03
C ALA A 257 -4.53 3.43 -5.01
N GLN A 258 -4.41 4.36 -4.05
CA GLN A 258 -3.20 5.16 -3.87
C GLN A 258 -2.00 4.29 -3.46
N VAL A 259 -2.23 3.26 -2.63
CA VAL A 259 -1.17 2.31 -2.28
C VAL A 259 -0.68 1.56 -3.50
N ALA A 260 -1.60 1.01 -4.28
CA ALA A 260 -1.28 0.28 -5.50
C ALA A 260 -0.53 1.15 -6.50
N GLN A 261 -0.92 2.41 -6.70
CA GLN A 261 -0.23 3.34 -7.59
C GLN A 261 1.22 3.61 -7.15
N SER A 262 1.46 3.85 -5.86
CA SER A 262 2.82 4.09 -5.35
C SER A 262 3.72 2.85 -5.45
N GLN A 263 3.16 1.66 -5.22
CA GLN A 263 3.86 0.39 -5.35
C GLN A 263 4.18 0.09 -6.82
N ALA A 264 3.24 0.35 -7.73
CA ALA A 264 3.46 0.21 -9.17
C ALA A 264 4.56 1.15 -9.67
N TYR A 265 4.55 2.42 -9.22
CA TYR A 265 5.61 3.37 -9.55
C TYR A 265 6.97 2.91 -9.04
N LEU A 266 7.06 2.48 -7.78
CA LEU A 266 8.30 1.96 -7.19
C LEU A 266 8.82 0.75 -7.98
N ALA A 267 7.94 -0.20 -8.30
CA ALA A 267 8.31 -1.38 -9.07
C ALA A 267 8.82 -1.00 -10.46
N GLN A 268 8.13 -0.10 -11.16
CA GLN A 268 8.57 0.39 -12.47
C GLN A 268 9.93 1.08 -12.41
N TYR A 269 10.13 1.98 -11.44
CA TYR A 269 11.38 2.70 -11.26
C TYR A 269 12.53 1.76 -10.89
N ARG A 270 12.28 0.77 -10.03
CA ARG A 270 13.24 -0.30 -9.72
C ARG A 270 13.68 -1.04 -10.98
N GLU A 271 12.74 -1.48 -11.81
CA GLU A 271 13.09 -2.25 -13.01
C GLU A 271 13.87 -1.40 -14.03
N GLN A 272 13.58 -0.10 -14.13
CA GLN A 272 14.38 0.83 -14.94
C GLN A 272 15.83 0.93 -14.42
N LEU A 273 16.01 1.07 -13.11
CA LEU A 273 17.35 1.09 -12.51
C LEU A 273 18.07 -0.25 -12.67
N ARG A 274 17.38 -1.36 -12.49
CA ARG A 274 17.95 -2.69 -12.73
C ARG A 274 18.47 -2.84 -14.15
N ALA A 275 17.66 -2.45 -15.14
CA ALA A 275 18.06 -2.49 -16.54
C ALA A 275 19.30 -1.61 -16.82
N TYR A 276 19.40 -0.45 -16.16
CA TYR A 276 20.56 0.42 -16.27
C TYR A 276 21.83 -0.21 -15.68
N TYR A 277 21.76 -0.74 -14.46
CA TYR A 277 22.92 -1.33 -13.79
C TYR A 277 23.35 -2.68 -14.40
N ASP A 278 22.42 -3.45 -14.96
CA ASP A 278 22.74 -4.70 -15.67
C ASP A 278 23.65 -4.48 -16.87
N GLN A 279 23.50 -3.33 -17.55
CA GLN A 279 24.35 -2.99 -18.70
C GLN A 279 25.77 -2.60 -18.28
N GLN A 280 25.97 -2.25 -17.01
CA GLN A 280 27.25 -1.78 -16.49
C GLN A 280 28.09 -2.89 -15.86
N ILE A 281 27.44 -3.92 -15.31
CA ILE A 281 28.14 -4.99 -14.61
C ILE A 281 28.61 -6.05 -15.59
N LYS A 282 29.93 -6.25 -15.65
CA LYS A 282 30.50 -7.35 -16.41
C LYS A 282 30.40 -8.66 -15.63
N PRO A 283 30.26 -9.80 -16.33
CA PRO A 283 30.28 -11.13 -15.72
C PRO A 283 31.45 -11.40 -14.76
N GLU A 284 32.63 -10.87 -15.09
CA GLU A 284 33.87 -11.06 -14.33
C GLU A 284 33.84 -10.27 -13.01
N ASP A 285 33.34 -9.03 -13.06
CA ASP A 285 33.20 -8.16 -11.89
C ASP A 285 32.17 -8.75 -10.90
N ALA A 286 31.09 -9.31 -11.43
CA ALA A 286 30.11 -10.03 -10.62
C ALA A 286 30.74 -11.24 -9.93
N ALA A 287 31.47 -12.08 -10.66
CA ALA A 287 32.11 -13.27 -10.11
C ALA A 287 33.11 -12.95 -8.99
N ALA A 288 33.82 -11.82 -9.09
CA ALA A 288 34.74 -11.34 -8.06
C ALA A 288 34.01 -10.82 -6.81
N ALA A 289 32.84 -10.21 -6.96
CA ALA A 289 32.09 -9.59 -5.87
C ALA A 289 31.21 -10.57 -5.07
N ILE A 290 30.72 -11.65 -5.70
CA ILE A 290 29.78 -12.60 -5.09
C ILE A 290 30.28 -13.25 -3.80
N PRO A 291 31.55 -13.69 -3.66
CA PRO A 291 32.05 -14.26 -2.40
C PRO A 291 31.87 -13.32 -1.21
N ASP A 292 32.20 -12.04 -1.38
CA ASP A 292 32.06 -11.03 -0.34
C ASP A 292 30.59 -10.71 -0.03
N ILE A 293 29.74 -10.67 -1.07
CA ILE A 293 28.29 -10.46 -0.91
C ILE A 293 27.67 -11.62 -0.12
N LEU A 294 28.02 -12.87 -0.45
CA LEU A 294 27.52 -14.06 0.24
C LEU A 294 28.01 -14.13 1.69
N ASP A 295 29.27 -13.77 1.94
CA ASP A 295 29.81 -13.71 3.30
C ASP A 295 29.07 -12.67 4.15
N ARG A 296 28.80 -11.47 3.60
CA ARG A 296 27.96 -10.47 4.27
C ARG A 296 26.53 -10.97 4.52
N PHE A 297 25.91 -11.62 3.54
CA PHE A 297 24.57 -12.17 3.68
C PHE A 297 24.47 -13.27 4.74
N ARG A 298 25.51 -14.09 4.91
CA ARG A 298 25.56 -15.15 5.92
C ARG A 298 25.89 -14.65 7.33
N ARG A 299 26.53 -13.47 7.45
CA ARG A 299 26.89 -12.82 8.72
C ARG A 299 25.82 -11.87 9.25
N GLY A 300 24.95 -11.36 8.37
CA GLY A 300 23.78 -10.56 8.72
C GLY A 300 22.65 -11.42 9.29
#